data_AF-A0A402CBX5-F1
#
_entry.id   AF-A0A402CBX5-F1
#
_cell.length_a   1.000
_cell.length_b   1.000
_cell.length_c   1.000
_cell.angle_alpha   90.00
_cell.angle_beta   90.00
_cell.angle_gamma   90.00
#
_symmetry.space_group_name_H-M   'P 1'
#
loop_
_entity.id
_entity.type
_entity.pdbx_description
1 polymer ?
#
loop_
_entity_poly.entity_id
_entity_poly.type
_entity_poly.pdbx_seq_one_letter_code
_entity_poly.pdbx_strand_id
1 'polypeptide(L)' 'MGIAPDIFELDDDDQLHITSAVPPADREEDVRTAIAQCPRAALTEHP' A
#
# COMPACT_ATOMS: atom_id res chain seq x y z
N MET A 1 9.78 -3.42 -8.33
CA MET A 1 8.61 -2.75 -8.94
C MET A 1 7.43 -2.99 -8.02
N GLY A 2 7.13 -2.06 -7.12
CA GLY A 2 6.01 -2.17 -6.18
C GLY A 2 4.73 -1.56 -6.77
N ILE A 3 3.58 -1.94 -6.24
CA ILE A 3 2.28 -1.33 -6.58
C ILE A 3 2.07 -0.14 -5.64
N ALA A 4 1.63 1.00 -6.19
CA ALA A 4 1.49 2.28 -5.47
C ALA A 4 2.72 2.71 -4.65
N PRO A 5 3.92 2.84 -5.28
CA PRO A 5 5.16 3.23 -4.58
C PRO A 5 5.13 4.66 -4.03
N ASP A 6 4.20 5.49 -4.49
CA ASP A 6 3.92 6.82 -3.96
C ASP A 6 3.04 6.83 -2.71
N ILE A 7 2.42 5.69 -2.36
CA ILE A 7 1.53 5.51 -1.20
C ILE A 7 2.17 4.62 -0.14
N PHE A 8 2.84 3.56 -0.59
CA PHE A 8 3.53 2.60 0.26
C PHE A 8 5.02 2.68 0.03
N GLU A 9 5.75 2.96 1.10
CA GLU A 9 7.21 2.93 1.13
C GLU A 9 7.66 1.74 1.97
N LEU A 10 8.55 0.92 1.42
CA LEU A 10 9.19 -0.16 2.17
C LEU A 10 10.60 0.31 2.54
N ASP A 11 10.89 0.34 3.83
CA ASP A 11 12.22 0.70 4.31
C ASP A 11 13.18 -0.51 4.33
N ASP A 12 14.45 -0.26 4.66
CA ASP A 12 15.49 -1.28 4.76
C ASP A 12 15.25 -2.31 5.88
N ASP A 13 14.30 -2.08 6.79
CA ASP A 13 13.90 -3.00 7.88
C ASP A 13 12.66 -3.83 7.51
N ASP A 14 12.27 -3.85 6.23
CA ASP A 14 11.05 -4.50 5.74
C ASP A 14 9.75 -3.94 6.38
N GLN A 15 9.79 -2.71 6.90
CA GLN A 15 8.60 -2.04 7.43
C GLN A 15 7.93 -1.21 6.35
N LEU A 16 6.62 -1.42 6.23
CA LEU A 16 5.79 -0.68 5.28
C LEU A 16 5.26 0.60 5.93
N HIS A 17 5.61 1.73 5.34
CA HIS A 17 5.13 3.05 5.74
C HIS A 17 4.07 3.55 4.75
N ILE A 18 3.04 4.18 5.30
CA ILE A 18 1.99 4.81 4.51
C ILE A 18 2.30 6.31 4.43
N THR A 19 2.58 6.81 3.23
CA THR A 19 2.93 8.23 3.00
C THR A 19 1.71 9.16 3.08
N SER A 20 0.51 8.63 2.82
CA SER A 20 -0.76 9.36 2.94
C SER A 20 -1.86 8.49 3.55
N ALA A 21 -2.47 8.96 4.63
CA ALA A 21 -3.56 8.26 5.31
C ALA A 21 -4.81 8.07 4.42
N VAL A 22 -5.00 8.93 3.42
CA VAL A 22 -6.06 8.80 2.43
C VAL A 22 -5.43 8.79 1.04
N PRO A 23 -5.55 7.68 0.30
CA PRO A 23 -5.07 7.62 -1.07
C PRO A 23 -5.94 8.52 -1.97
N PRO A 24 -5.36 9.13 -3.03
CA PRO A 24 -6.15 9.81 -4.05
C PRO A 24 -7.14 8.83 -4.70
N ALA A 25 -8.32 9.32 -5.12
CA ALA A 25 -9.35 8.49 -5.75
C ALA A 25 -8.83 7.68 -6.97
N ASP A 26 -7.94 8.29 -7.76
CA ASP A 26 -7.32 7.66 -8.93
C ASP A 26 -6.38 6.49 -8.57
N ARG A 27 -6.00 6.36 -7.29
CA ARG A 27 -5.08 5.33 -6.79
C ARG A 27 -5.76 4.27 -5.92
N GLU A 28 -7.08 4.31 -5.76
CA GLU A 28 -7.81 3.33 -4.94
C GLU A 28 -7.65 1.90 -5.49
N GLU A 29 -7.62 1.73 -6.82
CA GLU A 29 -7.41 0.42 -7.46
C GLU A 29 -6.00 -0.11 -7.23
N ASP A 30 -4.98 0.76 -7.30
CA ASP A 30 -3.61 0.38 -7.00
C ASP A 30 -3.48 -0.06 -5.53
N VAL A 31 -4.10 0.67 -4.60
CA VAL A 31 -4.12 0.30 -3.17
C VAL A 31 -4.76 -1.06 -2.95
N ARG A 32 -5.94 -1.29 -3.56
CA ARG A 32 -6.64 -2.58 -3.49
C ARG A 32 -5.78 -3.72 -4.03
N THR A 33 -5.07 -3.48 -5.12
CA THR A 33 -4.16 -4.47 -5.71
C THR A 33 -2.94 -4.74 -4.83
N ALA A 34 -2.36 -3.71 -4.20
CA ALA A 34 -1.27 -3.85 -3.25
C ALA A 34 -1.67 -4.70 -2.03
N ILE A 35 -2.87 -4.48 -1.50
CA ILE A 35 -3.44 -5.30 -0.41
C ILE A 35 -3.58 -6.76 -0.87
N ALA A 36 -4.19 -7.00 -2.05
CA ALA A 36 -4.43 -8.34 -2.57
C ALA A 36 -3.14 -9.12 -2.87
N GLN A 37 -2.07 -8.43 -3.26
CA GLN A 37 -0.77 -9.04 -3.53
C GLN A 37 0.11 -9.19 -2.28
N CYS A 38 -0.29 -8.64 -1.13
CA CYS A 38 0.52 -8.69 0.08
C CYS A 38 0.58 -10.13 0.63
N PRO A 39 1.72 -10.84 0.51
CA PRO A 39 1.80 -12.27 0.81
C PRO A 39 1.63 -12.57 2.31
N ARG A 40 1.86 -11.57 3.17
CA ARG A 40 1.77 -11.66 4.63
C ARG A 40 0.43 -11.14 5.17
N ALA A 41 -0.49 -10.70 4.30
CA ALA A 41 -1.72 -10.01 4.68
C ALA A 41 -1.47 -8.85 5.68
N ALA A 42 -0.33 -8.18 5.54
CA ALA A 42 0.08 -7.09 6.43
C ALA A 42 -0.72 -5.79 6.16
N LEU A 43 -1.38 -5.72 5.00
CA LEU A 43 -2.18 -4.58 4.56
C LEU A 43 -3.67 -4.93 4.60
N THR A 44 -4.49 -4.01 5.12
CA THR A 44 -5.96 -4.10 5.10
C THR A 44 -6.55 -2.71 4.88
N GLU A 45 -7.54 -2.60 3.98
CA GLU A 45 -8.36 -1.39 3.85
C GLU A 45 -9.41 -1.38 4.99
N HIS A 46 -9.61 -0.22 5.60
CA HIS A 46 -10.73 0.01 6.53
C HIS A 46 -11.79 0.88 5.84
N PRO A 47 -13.09 0.59 6.05
CA PRO A 47 -14.19 1.37 5.48
C PRO A 47 -14.35 2.75 6.12
#